data_AF-A0A6B0TW21-F1
#
_entry.id   AF-A0A6B0TW21-F1
#
_cell.length_a   1.000
_cell.length_b   1.000
_cell.length_c   1.000
_cell.angle_alpha   90.00
_cell.angle_beta   90.00
_cell.angle_gamma   90.00
#
_symmetry.space_group_name_H-M   'P 1'
#
loop_
_entity.id
_entity.type
_entity.pdbx_description
1 polymer ?
#
loop_
_entity_poly.entity_id
_entity_poly.type
_entity_poly.pdbx_seq_one_letter_code
_entity_poly.pdbx_strand_id
1 'polypeptide(L)'
;MPETNEEAFLGMYGMCLSDPACAEAYPNLVESLNDLFSALLAEPLSTESGLPVTAQALEQLILSSANQAGAVWRVRYLPRMITEMEEGRTELFEAISLMKYAEAETAPPPAFQLVEGHIGARRLLNRANSLAAQSDMLRDSAAALAQQAQDMAREAETSPASVFLRTLHQLEDAPYSTAIDAGYGAERVALPMRPATSDELGQFVQRNFSGIDAEILMSLVVQMAPDDIAEIFRRLRNLDRFTEQLHELAFALRLFTCNDSVPFNSAERALDRIEQYRIPGLTEREGRTMVFELGACDGFPTGTVDQDFHTPVTGNGSVPVMVFFRNE
;
A
#
# COMPACT_ATOMS: atom_id res chain seq x y z
N MET A 1 -10.84 -12.52 -4.53
CA MET A 1 -9.73 -11.86 -3.82
C MET A 1 -10.26 -11.62 -2.42
N PRO A 2 -9.48 -11.88 -1.36
CA PRO A 2 -9.93 -11.58 -0.01
C PRO A 2 -10.31 -10.10 0.06
N GLU A 3 -11.48 -9.82 0.60
CA GLU A 3 -12.06 -8.48 0.75
C GLU A 3 -11.44 -7.73 1.94
N THR A 4 -10.80 -8.46 2.86
CA THR A 4 -10.18 -7.89 4.08
C THR A 4 -8.83 -8.53 4.41
N ASN A 5 -8.05 -7.83 5.24
CA ASN A 5 -6.79 -8.35 5.77
C ASN A 5 -6.96 -9.66 6.58
N GLU A 6 -8.05 -9.78 7.33
CA GLU A 6 -8.38 -10.99 8.05
C GLU A 6 -8.64 -12.16 7.09
N GLU A 7 -9.46 -11.96 6.05
CA GLU A 7 -9.76 -13.02 5.10
C GLU A 7 -8.51 -13.56 4.40
N ALA A 8 -7.56 -12.68 4.07
CA ALA A 8 -6.28 -13.09 3.52
C ALA A 8 -5.51 -14.01 4.50
N PHE A 9 -5.48 -13.65 5.79
CA PHE A 9 -4.84 -14.46 6.82
C PHE A 9 -5.58 -15.77 7.06
N LEU A 10 -6.92 -15.76 7.13
CA LEU A 10 -7.74 -16.95 7.32
C LEU A 10 -7.65 -17.91 6.13
N GLY A 11 -7.56 -17.39 4.91
CA GLY A 11 -7.31 -18.19 3.71
C GLY A 11 -5.95 -18.89 3.76
N MET A 12 -4.89 -18.16 4.16
CA MET A 12 -3.57 -18.76 4.42
C MET A 12 -3.66 -19.85 5.50
N TYR A 13 -4.32 -19.55 6.61
CA TYR A 13 -4.43 -20.49 7.71
C TYR A 13 -5.24 -21.72 7.33
N GLY A 14 -6.30 -21.57 6.52
CA GLY A 14 -7.06 -22.68 5.94
C GLY A 14 -6.18 -23.63 5.12
N MET A 15 -5.19 -23.11 4.38
CA MET A 15 -4.20 -23.94 3.69
C MET A 15 -3.29 -24.69 4.67
N CYS A 16 -2.87 -24.07 5.78
CA CYS A 16 -2.13 -24.75 6.84
C CYS A 16 -2.97 -25.86 7.48
N LEU A 17 -4.24 -25.59 7.82
CA LEU A 17 -5.14 -26.59 8.40
C LEU A 17 -5.44 -27.76 7.46
N SER A 18 -5.26 -27.56 6.14
CA SER A 18 -5.41 -28.61 5.14
C SER A 18 -4.17 -29.54 5.06
N ASP A 19 -3.03 -29.14 5.61
CA ASP A 19 -1.83 -29.97 5.77
C ASP A 19 -1.80 -30.59 7.17
N PRO A 20 -1.86 -31.92 7.34
CA PRO A 20 -1.86 -32.56 8.64
C PRO A 20 -0.69 -32.16 9.55
N ALA A 21 0.51 -31.95 9.00
CA ALA A 21 1.68 -31.58 9.78
C ALA A 21 1.58 -30.14 10.29
N CYS A 22 1.04 -29.23 9.46
CA CYS A 22 0.85 -27.84 9.84
C CYS A 22 -0.32 -27.69 10.83
N ALA A 23 -1.43 -28.42 10.61
CA ALA A 23 -2.57 -28.47 11.52
C ALA A 23 -2.20 -29.01 12.90
N GLU A 24 -1.35 -30.06 12.97
CA GLU A 24 -0.85 -30.61 14.23
C GLU A 24 0.09 -29.64 14.96
N ALA A 25 0.98 -28.96 14.21
CA ALA A 25 1.91 -28.00 14.79
C ALA A 25 1.24 -26.69 15.24
N TYR A 26 0.19 -26.24 14.56
CA TYR A 26 -0.45 -24.93 14.75
C TYR A 26 -1.99 -25.02 14.82
N PRO A 27 -2.57 -25.80 15.74
CA PRO A 27 -4.01 -26.08 15.77
C PRO A 27 -4.89 -24.87 16.12
N ASN A 28 -4.33 -23.85 16.80
CA ASN A 28 -5.05 -22.71 17.35
C ASN A 28 -4.51 -21.35 16.88
N LEU A 29 -3.95 -21.27 15.68
CA LEU A 29 -3.17 -20.10 15.23
C LEU A 29 -3.94 -18.76 15.33
N VAL A 30 -5.26 -18.77 15.14
CA VAL A 30 -6.10 -17.57 15.27
C VAL A 30 -6.17 -17.07 16.71
N GLU A 31 -6.34 -17.98 17.67
CA GLU A 31 -6.35 -17.65 19.11
C GLU A 31 -4.97 -17.13 19.53
N SER A 32 -3.92 -17.87 19.15
CA SER A 32 -2.52 -17.50 19.33
C SER A 32 -2.17 -16.11 18.81
N LEU A 33 -2.65 -15.76 17.61
CA LEU A 33 -2.42 -14.43 17.04
C LEU A 33 -3.14 -13.32 17.82
N ASN A 34 -4.37 -13.56 18.28
CA ASN A 34 -5.10 -12.60 19.10
C ASN A 34 -4.45 -12.36 20.47
N ASP A 35 -4.00 -13.44 21.11
CA ASP A 35 -3.28 -13.38 22.37
C ASP A 35 -1.97 -12.61 22.19
N LEU A 36 -1.24 -12.88 21.09
CA LEU A 36 -0.03 -12.15 20.75
C LEU A 36 -0.28 -10.66 20.52
N PHE A 37 -1.33 -10.29 19.76
CA PHE A 37 -1.69 -8.87 19.59
C PHE A 37 -1.99 -8.19 20.92
N SER A 38 -2.76 -8.86 21.78
CA SER A 38 -3.12 -8.35 23.11
C SER A 38 -1.88 -8.17 24.00
N ALA A 39 -0.96 -9.13 23.96
CA ALA A 39 0.32 -9.06 24.67
C ALA A 39 1.18 -7.90 24.16
N LEU A 40 1.33 -7.74 22.85
CA LEU A 40 2.15 -6.68 22.24
C LEU A 40 1.56 -5.28 22.42
N LEU A 41 0.25 -5.14 22.60
CA LEU A 41 -0.39 -3.88 22.98
C LEU A 41 -0.09 -3.50 24.44
N ALA A 42 0.04 -4.49 25.32
CA ALA A 42 0.36 -4.27 26.73
C ALA A 42 1.87 -4.03 26.94
N GLU A 43 2.71 -4.85 26.31
CA GLU A 43 4.16 -4.81 26.45
C GLU A 43 4.85 -5.24 25.13
N PRO A 44 5.45 -4.29 24.38
CA PRO A 44 6.21 -4.62 23.19
C PRO A 44 7.39 -5.56 23.51
N LEU A 45 7.62 -6.56 22.65
CA LEU A 45 8.81 -7.39 22.73
C LEU A 45 10.03 -6.64 22.18
N SER A 46 11.23 -7.14 22.43
CA SER A 46 12.47 -6.61 21.85
C SER A 46 13.19 -7.69 21.06
N THR A 47 13.67 -7.35 19.87
CA THR A 47 14.55 -8.23 19.09
C THR A 47 15.95 -8.34 19.73
N GLU A 48 16.78 -9.28 19.25
CA GLU A 48 18.18 -9.36 19.68
C GLU A 48 18.96 -8.07 19.36
N SER A 49 18.60 -7.39 18.27
CA SER A 49 19.15 -6.09 17.89
C SER A 49 18.58 -4.90 18.69
N GLY A 50 17.65 -5.15 19.62
CA GLY A 50 17.02 -4.11 20.44
C GLY A 50 15.92 -3.32 19.72
N LEU A 51 15.42 -3.81 18.59
CA LEU A 51 14.28 -3.19 17.91
C LEU A 51 12.98 -3.59 18.63
N PRO A 52 12.08 -2.64 18.90
CA PRO A 52 10.79 -2.97 19.49
C PRO A 52 9.90 -3.69 18.49
N VAL A 53 9.33 -4.82 18.90
CA VAL A 53 8.28 -5.51 18.17
C VAL A 53 6.96 -5.11 18.82
N THR A 54 6.19 -4.28 18.11
CA THR A 54 4.87 -3.80 18.55
C THR A 54 3.75 -4.55 17.82
N ALA A 55 2.52 -4.42 18.31
CA ALA A 55 1.33 -4.92 17.60
C ALA A 55 1.26 -4.38 16.15
N GLN A 56 1.54 -3.09 15.96
CA GLN A 56 1.59 -2.45 14.65
C GLN A 56 2.70 -3.04 13.75
N ALA A 57 3.88 -3.35 14.30
CA ALA A 57 4.97 -3.97 13.54
C ALA A 57 4.59 -5.39 13.08
N LEU A 58 3.93 -6.18 13.94
CA LEU A 58 3.41 -7.50 13.60
C LEU A 58 2.32 -7.42 12.52
N GLU A 59 1.34 -6.52 12.67
CA GLU A 59 0.31 -6.25 11.67
C GLU A 59 0.96 -5.95 10.31
N GLN A 60 1.86 -4.97 10.25
CA GLN A 60 2.52 -4.57 9.00
C GLN A 60 3.31 -5.71 8.35
N LEU A 61 3.97 -6.55 9.14
CA LEU A 61 4.70 -7.71 8.61
C LEU A 61 3.74 -8.73 7.99
N ILE A 62 2.64 -9.04 8.66
CA ILE A 62 1.63 -9.98 8.15
C ILE A 62 1.02 -9.44 6.85
N LEU A 63 0.62 -8.16 6.83
CA LEU A 63 0.00 -7.55 5.65
C LEU A 63 0.97 -7.46 4.46
N SER A 64 2.21 -7.06 4.71
CA SER A 64 3.22 -6.98 3.65
C SER A 64 3.62 -8.36 3.13
N SER A 65 3.48 -9.43 3.93
CA SER A 65 3.79 -10.79 3.48
C SER A 65 2.90 -11.27 2.32
N ALA A 66 1.64 -10.83 2.27
CA ALA A 66 0.73 -11.17 1.18
C ALA A 66 0.74 -10.12 0.04
N ASN A 67 0.93 -8.85 0.37
CA ASN A 67 0.71 -7.74 -0.58
C ASN A 67 2.00 -7.16 -1.20
N GLN A 68 3.18 -7.45 -0.65
CA GLN A 68 4.45 -6.94 -1.19
C GLN A 68 5.01 -7.90 -2.25
N ALA A 69 5.29 -7.38 -3.44
CA ALA A 69 5.96 -8.14 -4.49
C ALA A 69 7.29 -8.71 -3.99
N GLY A 70 7.49 -10.03 -4.17
CA GLY A 70 8.69 -10.73 -3.69
C GLY A 70 8.70 -11.08 -2.19
N ALA A 71 7.62 -10.80 -1.44
CA ALA A 71 7.50 -11.14 -0.02
C ALA A 71 6.59 -12.34 0.26
N VAL A 72 5.93 -12.91 -0.76
CA VAL A 72 4.98 -14.04 -0.61
C VAL A 72 5.60 -15.25 0.10
N TRP A 73 6.92 -15.43 0.01
CA TRP A 73 7.63 -16.48 0.73
C TRP A 73 7.50 -16.37 2.26
N ARG A 74 7.26 -15.18 2.80
CA ARG A 74 7.12 -14.94 4.26
C ARG A 74 5.91 -15.67 4.83
N VAL A 75 4.85 -15.83 4.03
CA VAL A 75 3.57 -16.45 4.40
C VAL A 75 3.74 -17.82 5.06
N ARG A 76 4.63 -18.68 4.55
CA ARG A 76 4.83 -20.03 5.12
C ARG A 76 5.51 -20.03 6.50
N TYR A 77 6.16 -18.94 6.88
CA TYR A 77 6.79 -18.81 8.19
C TYR A 77 5.87 -18.19 9.24
N LEU A 78 4.75 -17.59 8.83
CA LEU A 78 3.86 -16.88 9.75
C LEU A 78 3.36 -17.77 10.90
N PRO A 79 2.90 -19.02 10.70
CA PRO A 79 2.46 -19.86 11.81
C PRO A 79 3.53 -20.07 12.88
N ARG A 80 4.75 -20.41 12.43
CA ARG A 80 5.91 -20.59 13.31
C ARG A 80 6.32 -19.30 14.00
N MET A 81 6.37 -18.20 13.27
CA MET A 81 6.75 -16.89 13.79
C MET A 81 5.80 -16.44 14.90
N ILE A 82 4.48 -16.58 14.70
CA ILE A 82 3.48 -16.24 15.70
C ILE A 82 3.69 -17.08 16.96
N THR A 83 3.83 -18.41 16.81
CA THR A 83 4.07 -19.32 17.94
C THR A 83 5.35 -18.99 18.70
N GLU A 84 6.45 -18.70 18.00
CA GLU A 84 7.71 -18.31 18.62
C GLU A 84 7.57 -16.98 19.38
N MET A 85 6.86 -16.00 18.82
CA MET A 85 6.66 -14.70 19.47
C MET A 85 5.78 -14.78 20.72
N GLU A 86 4.79 -15.67 20.76
CA GLU A 86 4.01 -15.95 21.99
C GLU A 86 4.90 -16.47 23.13
N GLU A 87 5.97 -17.19 22.79
CA GLU A 87 6.99 -17.66 23.73
C GLU A 87 8.08 -16.60 24.02
N GLY A 88 7.92 -15.37 23.52
CA GLY A 88 8.88 -14.27 23.66
C GLY A 88 10.11 -14.39 22.75
N ARG A 89 10.11 -15.33 21.79
CA ARG A 89 11.19 -15.53 20.81
C ARG A 89 10.95 -14.71 19.55
N THR A 90 11.83 -13.75 19.27
CA THR A 90 11.67 -12.77 18.18
C THR A 90 12.63 -12.98 17.00
N GLU A 91 13.47 -14.01 17.04
CA GLU A 91 14.55 -14.24 16.07
C GLU A 91 14.00 -14.44 14.65
N LEU A 92 12.90 -15.19 14.52
CA LEU A 92 12.25 -15.42 13.22
C LEU A 92 11.54 -14.17 12.71
N PHE A 93 10.87 -13.42 13.59
CA PHE A 93 10.26 -12.12 13.24
C PHE A 93 11.32 -11.17 12.67
N GLU A 94 12.46 -11.06 13.36
CA GLU A 94 13.57 -10.22 12.92
C GLU A 94 14.18 -10.73 11.61
N ALA A 95 14.38 -12.04 11.46
CA ALA A 95 14.93 -12.61 10.24
C ALA A 95 14.04 -12.37 9.01
N ILE A 96 12.72 -12.46 9.17
CA ILE A 96 11.75 -12.17 8.12
C ILE A 96 11.71 -10.68 7.80
N SER A 97 11.67 -9.82 8.83
CA SER A 97 11.65 -8.37 8.69
C SER A 97 12.90 -7.83 7.98
N LEU A 98 14.06 -8.41 8.29
CA LEU A 98 15.35 -8.08 7.66
C LEU A 98 15.61 -8.86 6.36
N MET A 99 14.63 -9.60 5.84
CA MET A 99 14.73 -10.31 4.56
C MET A 99 15.86 -11.35 4.50
N LYS A 100 16.30 -11.92 5.64
CA LYS A 100 17.44 -12.85 5.70
C LYS A 100 17.25 -14.11 4.86
N TYR A 101 16.01 -14.54 4.62
CA TYR A 101 15.69 -15.70 3.78
C TYR A 101 15.37 -15.34 2.32
N ALA A 102 15.24 -14.05 1.98
CA ALA A 102 14.72 -13.65 0.68
C ALA A 102 15.55 -14.19 -0.48
N GLU A 103 16.88 -14.17 -0.38
CA GLU A 103 17.75 -14.69 -1.44
C GLU A 103 17.51 -16.18 -1.70
N ALA A 104 17.51 -17.01 -0.66
CA ALA A 104 17.29 -18.45 -0.79
C ALA A 104 15.89 -18.80 -1.31
N GLU A 105 14.91 -17.94 -1.01
CA GLU A 105 13.49 -18.23 -1.21
C GLU A 105 12.90 -17.57 -2.45
N THR A 106 13.57 -16.56 -2.97
CA THR A 106 13.29 -15.95 -4.27
C THR A 106 14.30 -16.38 -5.33
N ALA A 107 15.31 -17.17 -4.95
CA ALA A 107 16.18 -17.83 -5.91
C ALA A 107 15.31 -18.58 -6.92
N PRO A 108 15.53 -18.40 -8.23
CA PRO A 108 14.86 -19.23 -9.21
C PRO A 108 15.15 -20.68 -8.83
N PRO A 109 14.14 -21.58 -8.87
CA PRO A 109 14.37 -22.98 -8.56
C PRO A 109 15.57 -23.44 -9.40
N PRO A 110 16.51 -24.22 -8.83
CA PRO A 110 17.69 -24.69 -9.56
C PRO A 110 17.19 -25.24 -10.88
N ALA A 111 17.73 -24.71 -11.99
CA ALA A 111 17.29 -25.02 -13.34
C ALA A 111 16.96 -26.52 -13.41
N PHE A 112 15.68 -26.85 -13.60
CA PHE A 112 15.19 -28.22 -13.57
C PHE A 112 16.20 -29.10 -14.32
N GLN A 113 16.88 -30.00 -13.61
CA GLN A 113 17.79 -30.93 -14.25
C GLN A 113 16.97 -31.66 -15.31
N LEU A 114 17.42 -31.54 -16.56
CA LEU A 114 16.78 -32.14 -17.72
C LEU A 114 16.54 -33.62 -17.43
N VAL A 115 15.28 -34.00 -17.20
CA VAL A 115 14.89 -35.41 -17.30
C VAL A 115 14.90 -35.73 -18.79
N GLU A 116 15.90 -36.50 -19.22
CA GLU A 116 15.98 -36.99 -20.59
C GLU A 116 14.69 -37.79 -20.90
N GLY A 117 13.96 -37.39 -21.97
CA GLY A 117 12.88 -38.21 -22.52
C GLY A 117 11.58 -37.48 -22.94
N HIS A 118 11.31 -36.25 -22.48
CA HIS A 118 10.04 -35.58 -22.81
C HIS A 118 10.20 -34.36 -23.74
N ILE A 119 9.96 -34.59 -25.05
CA ILE A 119 10.03 -33.56 -26.12
C ILE A 119 9.05 -32.40 -25.88
N GLY A 120 7.90 -32.65 -25.23
CA GLY A 120 6.91 -31.63 -24.86
C GLY A 120 7.38 -30.69 -23.75
N ALA A 121 7.98 -31.24 -22.69
CA ALA A 121 8.53 -30.47 -21.57
C ALA A 121 9.70 -29.58 -22.02
N ARG A 122 10.55 -30.06 -22.93
CA ARG A 122 11.68 -29.29 -23.50
C ARG A 122 11.22 -28.06 -24.29
N ARG A 123 10.05 -28.13 -24.93
CA ARG A 123 9.48 -27.02 -25.71
C ARG A 123 8.85 -25.94 -24.81
N LEU A 124 8.21 -26.34 -23.71
CA LEU A 124 7.72 -25.43 -22.66
C LEU A 124 8.86 -24.80 -21.86
N LEU A 125 9.88 -25.57 -21.47
CA LEU A 125 11.09 -25.08 -20.80
C LEU A 125 11.88 -24.10 -21.66
N ASN A 126 12.06 -24.39 -22.95
CA ASN A 126 12.71 -23.44 -23.85
C ASN A 126 11.88 -22.16 -24.05
N ARG A 127 10.54 -22.25 -23.97
CA ARG A 127 9.66 -21.07 -24.03
C ARG A 127 9.66 -20.29 -22.72
N ALA A 128 9.70 -20.96 -21.57
CA ALA A 128 9.86 -20.34 -20.26
C ALA A 128 11.24 -19.67 -20.11
N ASN A 129 12.32 -20.33 -20.55
CA ASN A 129 13.68 -19.76 -20.59
C ASN A 129 13.81 -18.65 -21.65
N SER A 130 13.09 -18.75 -22.77
CA SER A 130 13.00 -17.67 -23.76
C SER A 130 12.19 -16.49 -23.25
N LEU A 131 11.14 -16.71 -22.45
CA LEU A 131 10.39 -15.66 -21.75
C LEU A 131 11.23 -15.06 -20.62
N ALA A 132 12.00 -15.87 -19.88
CA ALA A 132 12.92 -15.40 -18.85
C ALA A 132 14.08 -14.59 -19.46
N ALA A 133 14.66 -15.04 -20.58
CA ALA A 133 15.68 -14.29 -21.32
C ALA A 133 15.11 -13.03 -22.02
N GLN A 134 13.86 -13.06 -22.47
CA GLN A 134 13.15 -11.85 -22.92
C GLN A 134 12.84 -10.92 -21.73
N SER A 135 12.58 -11.48 -20.55
CA SER A 135 12.44 -10.73 -19.31
C SER A 135 13.76 -10.12 -18.87
N ASP A 136 14.89 -10.78 -19.09
CA ASP A 136 16.23 -10.22 -18.83
C ASP A 136 16.56 -9.12 -19.84
N MET A 137 16.23 -9.29 -21.12
CA MET A 137 16.39 -8.22 -22.12
C MET A 137 15.46 -7.03 -21.86
N LEU A 138 14.24 -7.27 -21.37
CA LEU A 138 13.33 -6.22 -20.88
C LEU A 138 13.81 -5.61 -19.57
N ARG A 139 14.46 -6.39 -18.70
CA ARG A 139 15.04 -5.93 -17.43
C ARG A 139 16.30 -5.12 -17.66
N ASP A 140 17.13 -5.45 -18.65
CA ASP A 140 18.29 -4.68 -19.09
C ASP A 140 17.85 -3.41 -19.81
N SER A 141 16.81 -3.49 -20.64
CA SER A 141 16.21 -2.31 -21.28
C SER A 141 15.52 -1.41 -20.23
N ALA A 142 14.83 -1.99 -19.26
CA ALA A 142 14.24 -1.26 -18.13
C ALA A 142 15.30 -0.74 -17.17
N ALA A 143 16.44 -1.43 -17.00
CA ALA A 143 17.56 -0.97 -16.20
C ALA A 143 18.32 0.17 -16.90
N ALA A 144 18.48 0.12 -18.22
CA ALA A 144 19.03 1.22 -19.01
C ALA A 144 18.08 2.43 -19.02
N LEU A 145 16.77 2.20 -19.16
CA LEU A 145 15.76 3.25 -19.07
C LEU A 145 15.67 3.81 -17.64
N ALA A 146 15.78 2.96 -16.61
CA ALA A 146 15.83 3.36 -15.21
C ALA A 146 17.12 4.09 -14.89
N GLN A 147 18.27 3.72 -15.48
CA GLN A 147 19.53 4.43 -15.34
C GLN A 147 19.47 5.79 -16.02
N GLN A 148 18.91 5.87 -17.23
CA GLN A 148 18.66 7.14 -17.92
C GLN A 148 17.66 8.01 -17.14
N ALA A 149 16.59 7.42 -16.60
CA ALA A 149 15.64 8.11 -15.73
C ALA A 149 16.28 8.51 -14.39
N GLN A 150 17.20 7.73 -13.85
CA GLN A 150 17.98 8.03 -12.64
C GLN A 150 19.00 9.12 -12.89
N ASP A 151 19.63 9.17 -14.06
CA ASP A 151 20.59 10.21 -14.43
C ASP A 151 19.85 11.52 -14.73
N MET A 152 18.71 11.46 -15.41
CA MET A 152 17.76 12.58 -15.52
C MET A 152 17.19 12.99 -14.16
N ALA A 153 16.93 12.04 -13.26
CA ALA A 153 16.47 12.31 -11.90
C ALA A 153 17.59 12.90 -11.05
N ARG A 154 18.86 12.50 -11.21
CA ARG A 154 20.03 13.08 -10.53
C ARG A 154 20.34 14.49 -11.03
N GLU A 155 20.29 14.70 -12.34
CA GLU A 155 20.44 16.02 -12.96
C GLU A 155 19.27 16.94 -12.58
N ALA A 156 18.05 16.42 -12.57
CA ALA A 156 16.90 17.09 -11.99
C ALA A 156 17.15 17.39 -10.50
N GLU A 157 17.50 16.41 -9.67
CA GLU A 157 17.72 16.50 -8.22
C GLU A 157 18.78 17.54 -7.81
N THR A 158 19.61 18.00 -8.73
CA THR A 158 20.61 19.04 -8.50
C THR A 158 20.20 20.41 -9.02
N SER A 159 19.10 20.53 -9.79
CA SER A 159 18.56 21.82 -10.21
C SER A 159 17.93 22.59 -9.04
N PRO A 160 17.98 23.94 -9.03
CA PRO A 160 17.33 24.75 -8.00
C PRO A 160 15.85 24.37 -7.78
N ALA A 161 15.11 24.14 -8.87
CA ALA A 161 13.72 23.69 -8.85
C ALA A 161 13.51 22.39 -8.05
N SER A 162 14.37 21.38 -8.27
CA SER A 162 14.22 20.10 -7.56
C SER A 162 14.78 20.13 -6.16
N VAL A 163 15.83 20.92 -5.91
CA VAL A 163 16.31 21.18 -4.55
C VAL A 163 15.17 21.76 -3.72
N PHE A 164 14.43 22.73 -4.26
CA PHE A 164 13.24 23.27 -3.60
C PHE A 164 12.14 22.24 -3.40
N LEU A 165 11.71 21.52 -4.44
CA LEU A 165 10.65 20.52 -4.30
C LEU A 165 10.99 19.40 -3.32
N ARG A 166 12.25 18.95 -3.30
CA ARG A 166 12.72 17.97 -2.32
C ARG A 166 12.75 18.55 -0.92
N THR A 167 13.24 19.78 -0.76
CA THR A 167 13.26 20.46 0.55
C THR A 167 11.84 20.66 1.06
N LEU A 168 10.92 21.09 0.19
CA LEU A 168 9.50 21.21 0.49
C LEU A 168 8.93 19.89 0.98
N HIS A 169 9.17 18.79 0.26
CA HIS A 169 8.69 17.46 0.64
C HIS A 169 9.29 16.93 1.96
N GLN A 170 10.60 17.14 2.17
CA GLN A 170 11.25 16.77 3.43
C GLN A 170 10.69 17.55 4.63
N LEU A 171 10.31 18.81 4.41
CA LEU A 171 9.64 19.63 5.41
C LEU A 171 8.18 19.22 5.61
N GLU A 172 7.48 18.71 4.60
CA GLU A 172 6.15 18.10 4.76
C GLU A 172 6.20 16.88 5.68
N ASP A 173 7.21 16.01 5.50
CA ASP A 173 7.36 14.76 6.24
C ASP A 173 7.99 14.93 7.63
N ALA A 174 8.45 16.13 7.99
CA ALA A 174 9.12 16.38 9.26
C ALA A 174 8.14 16.32 10.45
N PRO A 175 8.46 15.59 11.54
CA PRO A 175 7.54 15.39 12.68
C PRO A 175 7.17 16.66 13.47
N TYR A 176 7.82 17.80 13.19
CA TYR A 176 7.55 19.11 13.81
C TYR A 176 7.24 20.19 12.78
N SER A 177 6.87 19.81 11.56
CA SER A 177 6.56 20.77 10.50
C SER A 177 5.40 21.68 10.90
N THR A 178 5.58 22.98 10.71
CA THR A 178 4.50 23.97 10.86
C THR A 178 3.55 24.00 9.66
N ALA A 179 3.83 23.23 8.62
CA ALA A 179 3.01 23.13 7.41
C ALA A 179 1.80 22.19 7.55
N ILE A 180 1.62 21.51 8.69
CA ILE A 180 0.50 20.56 8.91
C ILE A 180 -0.73 21.29 9.49
N ASP A 181 -1.04 22.48 8.97
CA ASP A 181 -2.34 23.11 9.21
C ASP A 181 -3.27 22.80 8.04
N ALA A 182 -4.58 22.70 8.31
CA ALA A 182 -5.60 22.33 7.30
C ALA A 182 -5.59 23.25 6.05
N GLY A 183 -5.01 24.45 6.14
CA GLY A 183 -4.86 25.38 5.02
C GLY A 183 -3.76 24.98 4.01
N TYR A 184 -2.74 24.22 4.43
CA TYR A 184 -1.61 23.85 3.58
C TYR A 184 -2.03 22.98 2.40
N GLY A 185 -2.79 21.92 2.65
CA GLY A 185 -3.24 21.01 1.60
C GLY A 185 -4.03 21.73 0.51
N ALA A 186 -4.93 22.64 0.90
CA ALA A 186 -5.70 23.46 -0.04
C ALA A 186 -4.80 24.44 -0.82
N GLU A 187 -3.87 25.13 -0.16
CA GLU A 187 -2.91 26.02 -0.83
C GLU A 187 -1.97 25.27 -1.77
N ARG A 188 -1.56 24.05 -1.40
CA ARG A 188 -0.65 23.18 -2.15
C ARG A 188 -1.27 22.67 -3.44
N VAL A 189 -2.56 22.35 -3.42
CA VAL A 189 -3.39 22.01 -4.60
C VAL A 189 -3.64 23.26 -5.45
N ALA A 190 -3.87 24.42 -4.83
CA ALA A 190 -4.12 25.66 -5.55
C ALA A 190 -2.88 26.23 -6.26
N LEU A 191 -1.68 26.01 -5.72
CA LEU A 191 -0.42 26.61 -6.19
C LEU A 191 -0.15 26.40 -7.69
N PRO A 192 -0.19 25.18 -8.26
CA PRO A 192 0.07 24.98 -9.70
C PRO A 192 -0.90 25.68 -10.66
N MET A 193 -2.07 26.11 -10.18
CA MET A 193 -3.05 26.90 -10.93
C MET A 193 -2.73 28.41 -10.94
N ARG A 194 -1.78 28.87 -10.12
CA ARG A 194 -1.38 30.28 -10.03
C ARG A 194 -0.34 30.64 -11.11
N PRO A 195 -0.11 31.95 -11.37
CA PRO A 195 0.99 32.38 -12.23
C PRO A 195 2.35 31.84 -11.73
N ALA A 196 3.15 31.28 -12.64
CA ALA A 196 4.47 30.74 -12.31
C ALA A 196 5.49 31.87 -12.11
N THR A 197 5.42 32.51 -10.94
CA THR A 197 6.26 33.66 -10.55
C THR A 197 6.92 33.41 -9.20
N SER A 198 8.08 34.04 -8.99
CA SER A 198 8.78 34.01 -7.70
C SER A 198 7.91 34.56 -6.56
N ASP A 199 7.08 35.55 -6.85
CA ASP A 199 6.22 36.20 -5.87
C ASP A 199 5.12 35.26 -5.37
N GLU A 200 4.47 34.51 -6.28
CA GLU A 200 3.46 33.51 -5.91
C GLU A 200 4.07 32.36 -5.09
N LEU A 201 5.25 31.89 -5.51
CA LEU A 201 5.97 30.84 -4.78
C LEU A 201 6.43 31.32 -3.40
N GLY A 202 6.91 32.56 -3.30
CA GLY A 202 7.31 33.17 -2.04
C GLY A 202 6.13 33.39 -1.09
N GLN A 203 4.98 33.85 -1.61
CA GLN A 203 3.75 33.97 -0.81
C GLN A 203 3.26 32.62 -0.30
N PHE A 204 3.32 31.57 -1.12
CA PHE A 204 3.00 30.22 -0.68
C PHE A 204 3.90 29.79 0.48
N VAL A 205 5.23 30.01 0.39
CA VAL A 205 6.17 29.69 1.47
C VAL A 205 5.83 30.47 2.74
N GLN A 206 5.65 31.79 2.65
CA GLN A 206 5.41 32.64 3.81
C GLN A 206 4.09 32.36 4.54
N ARG A 207 3.06 31.89 3.84
CA ARG A 207 1.77 31.55 4.46
C ARG A 207 1.78 30.23 5.20
N ASN A 208 2.60 29.29 4.74
CA ASN A 208 2.52 27.89 5.17
C ASN A 208 3.72 27.42 5.99
N PHE A 209 4.82 28.16 5.97
CA PHE A 209 6.02 27.84 6.72
C PHE A 209 6.40 29.03 7.58
N SER A 210 7.09 28.76 8.70
CA SER A 210 7.57 29.81 9.61
C SER A 210 8.99 29.49 10.08
N GLY A 211 9.64 30.48 10.70
CA GLY A 211 10.99 30.31 11.27
C GLY A 211 12.02 29.87 10.23
N ILE A 212 12.87 28.93 10.63
CA ILE A 212 14.02 28.47 9.82
C ILE A 212 13.59 27.80 8.52
N ASP A 213 12.45 27.11 8.50
CA ASP A 213 11.94 26.40 7.32
C ASP A 213 11.52 27.38 6.22
N ALA A 214 10.83 28.46 6.61
CA ALA A 214 10.48 29.53 5.69
C ALA A 214 11.73 30.24 5.15
N GLU A 215 12.73 30.50 6.01
CA GLU A 215 13.99 31.11 5.59
C GLU A 215 14.75 30.24 4.56
N ILE A 216 14.83 28.94 4.80
CA ILE A 216 15.47 27.98 3.89
C ILE A 216 14.75 27.99 2.53
N LEU A 217 13.43 27.80 2.52
CA LEU A 217 12.64 27.76 1.29
C LEU A 217 12.69 29.09 0.53
N MET A 218 12.57 30.23 1.23
CA MET A 218 12.68 31.56 0.61
C MET A 218 14.07 31.81 0.02
N SER A 219 15.13 31.35 0.68
CA SER A 219 16.50 31.48 0.15
C SER A 219 16.66 30.74 -1.18
N LEU A 220 15.99 29.60 -1.36
CA LEU A 220 15.97 28.86 -2.61
C LEU A 220 15.18 29.61 -3.68
N VAL A 221 13.99 30.15 -3.36
CA VAL A 221 13.17 30.93 -4.29
C VAL A 221 13.93 32.15 -4.84
N VAL A 222 14.68 32.86 -4.00
CA VAL A 222 15.46 34.04 -4.41
C VAL A 222 16.60 33.70 -5.38
N GLN A 223 17.13 32.48 -5.33
CA GLN A 223 18.24 32.04 -6.17
C GLN A 223 17.79 31.46 -7.52
N MET A 224 16.50 31.24 -7.71
CA MET A 224 15.95 30.62 -8.92
C MET A 224 15.88 31.58 -10.09
N ALA A 225 16.26 31.09 -11.27
CA ALA A 225 15.94 31.75 -12.51
C ALA A 225 14.44 31.59 -12.84
N PRO A 226 13.88 32.43 -13.73
CA PRO A 226 12.49 32.28 -14.19
C PRO A 226 12.18 30.87 -14.73
N ASP A 227 13.15 30.23 -15.38
CA ASP A 227 13.00 28.86 -15.91
C ASP A 227 12.89 27.81 -14.79
N ASP A 228 13.58 27.99 -13.66
CA ASP A 228 13.46 27.11 -12.49
C ASP A 228 12.07 27.23 -11.86
N ILE A 229 11.54 28.46 -11.76
CA ILE A 229 10.19 28.72 -11.26
C ILE A 229 9.16 28.09 -12.20
N ALA A 230 9.30 28.29 -13.51
CA ALA A 230 8.41 27.67 -14.50
C ALA A 230 8.44 26.14 -14.40
N GLU A 231 9.62 25.56 -14.16
CA GLU A 231 9.81 24.13 -13.97
C GLU A 231 9.14 23.59 -12.70
N ILE A 232 9.23 24.30 -11.57
CA ILE A 232 8.49 23.95 -10.34
C ILE A 232 7.00 23.86 -10.66
N PHE A 233 6.40 24.92 -11.20
CA PHE A 233 4.96 24.95 -11.48
C PHE A 233 4.55 23.90 -12.53
N ARG A 234 5.40 23.63 -13.54
CA ARG A 234 5.17 22.56 -14.51
C ARG A 234 5.16 21.19 -13.82
N ARG A 235 6.11 20.92 -12.93
CA ARG A 235 6.16 19.66 -12.17
C ARG A 235 4.99 19.54 -11.23
N LEU A 236 4.65 20.60 -10.50
CA LEU A 236 3.49 20.63 -9.63
C LEU A 236 2.21 20.33 -10.41
N ARG A 237 2.00 20.92 -11.59
CA ARG A 237 0.86 20.59 -12.48
C ARG A 237 0.86 19.15 -12.99
N ASN A 238 2.04 18.54 -13.19
CA ASN A 238 2.13 17.17 -13.69
C ASN A 238 2.01 16.12 -12.59
N LEU A 239 2.55 16.40 -11.40
CA LEU A 239 2.24 15.67 -10.17
C LEU A 239 0.75 15.76 -9.90
N ASP A 240 0.19 16.96 -10.04
CA ASP A 240 -1.25 17.18 -9.87
C ASP A 240 -2.06 16.53 -10.98
N ARG A 241 -1.60 16.26 -12.20
CA ARG A 241 -2.41 15.42 -13.11
C ARG A 241 -2.61 14.00 -12.61
N PHE A 242 -1.60 13.42 -11.96
CA PHE A 242 -1.72 12.10 -11.36
C PHE A 242 -2.53 12.19 -10.06
N THR A 243 -2.27 13.19 -9.22
CA THR A 243 -3.01 13.41 -7.97
C THR A 243 -4.45 13.86 -8.22
N GLU A 244 -4.74 14.64 -9.24
CA GLU A 244 -6.07 15.04 -9.75
C GLU A 244 -6.77 13.82 -10.32
N GLN A 245 -6.11 12.98 -11.12
CA GLN A 245 -6.70 11.71 -11.55
C GLN A 245 -7.01 10.80 -10.35
N LEU A 246 -6.15 10.75 -9.35
CA LEU A 246 -6.41 10.00 -8.11
C LEU A 246 -7.49 10.66 -7.27
N HIS A 247 -7.60 11.99 -7.21
CA HIS A 247 -8.65 12.70 -6.51
C HIS A 247 -9.99 12.60 -7.23
N GLU A 248 -10.03 12.68 -8.56
CA GLU A 248 -11.20 12.44 -9.40
C GLU A 248 -11.63 10.98 -9.29
N LEU A 249 -10.70 10.04 -9.32
CA LEU A 249 -10.97 8.63 -9.09
C LEU A 249 -11.47 8.40 -7.66
N ALA A 250 -10.82 8.96 -6.64
CA ALA A 250 -11.24 8.84 -5.24
C ALA A 250 -12.60 9.49 -5.02
N PHE A 251 -12.88 10.63 -5.65
CA PHE A 251 -14.18 11.29 -5.63
C PHE A 251 -15.24 10.45 -6.33
N ALA A 252 -14.96 9.90 -7.51
CA ALA A 252 -15.88 9.02 -8.24
C ALA A 252 -16.14 7.73 -7.44
N LEU A 253 -15.10 7.10 -6.91
CA LEU A 253 -15.21 5.95 -6.02
C LEU A 253 -16.02 6.30 -4.78
N ARG A 254 -15.79 7.46 -4.16
CA ARG A 254 -16.59 7.92 -3.01
C ARG A 254 -18.04 8.17 -3.40
N LEU A 255 -18.31 8.75 -4.58
CA LEU A 255 -19.67 8.92 -5.10
C LEU A 255 -20.37 7.56 -5.23
N PHE A 256 -19.73 6.56 -5.84
CA PHE A 256 -20.28 5.21 -5.96
C PHE A 256 -20.45 4.56 -4.57
N THR A 257 -19.41 4.58 -3.73
CA THR A 257 -19.44 4.01 -2.37
C THR A 257 -20.58 4.59 -1.54
N CYS A 258 -20.75 5.91 -1.56
CA CYS A 258 -21.77 6.60 -0.77
C CYS A 258 -23.19 6.47 -1.34
N ASN A 259 -23.36 6.25 -2.65
CA ASN A 259 -24.68 6.25 -3.29
C ASN A 259 -25.22 4.85 -3.62
N ASP A 260 -24.34 3.91 -3.97
CA ASP A 260 -24.73 2.62 -4.57
C ASP A 260 -24.83 1.49 -3.55
N SER A 261 -24.66 1.73 -2.25
CA SER A 261 -24.76 0.64 -1.26
C SER A 261 -25.16 1.11 0.14
N VAL A 262 -26.04 2.09 0.28
CA VAL A 262 -26.61 2.41 1.61
C VAL A 262 -27.68 1.36 1.96
N PRO A 263 -27.64 0.72 3.14
CA PRO A 263 -26.83 1.07 4.32
C PRO A 263 -25.51 0.32 4.47
N PHE A 264 -25.16 -0.62 3.58
CA PHE A 264 -23.93 -1.43 3.67
C PHE A 264 -22.65 -0.58 3.80
N ASN A 265 -22.56 0.52 3.04
CA ASN A 265 -21.47 1.50 3.07
C ASN A 265 -21.78 2.68 4.01
N SER A 266 -22.16 2.39 5.24
CA SER A 266 -22.27 3.40 6.31
C SER A 266 -21.20 3.20 7.37
N ALA A 267 -20.86 4.28 8.09
CA ALA A 267 -19.93 4.22 9.22
C ALA A 267 -20.43 3.24 10.31
N GLU A 268 -21.73 3.22 10.59
CA GLU A 268 -22.35 2.29 11.53
C GLU A 268 -22.16 0.82 11.09
N ARG A 269 -22.46 0.50 9.82
CA ARG A 269 -22.24 -0.88 9.30
C ARG A 269 -20.78 -1.26 9.20
N ALA A 270 -19.87 -0.31 9.03
CA ALA A 270 -18.45 -0.57 9.12
C ALA A 270 -18.04 -0.92 10.56
N LEU A 271 -18.53 -0.20 11.56
CA LEU A 271 -18.33 -0.54 12.98
C LEU A 271 -18.88 -1.93 13.32
N ASP A 272 -20.12 -2.23 12.92
CA ASP A 272 -20.74 -3.55 13.10
C ASP A 272 -19.86 -4.68 12.54
N ARG A 273 -19.26 -4.47 11.35
CA ARG A 273 -18.36 -5.44 10.71
C ARG A 273 -17.04 -5.59 11.47
N ILE A 274 -16.48 -4.48 11.94
CA ILE A 274 -15.21 -4.50 12.69
C ILE A 274 -15.34 -5.34 13.96
N GLU A 275 -16.46 -5.23 14.66
CA GLU A 275 -16.76 -6.01 15.86
C GLU A 275 -16.95 -7.51 15.59
N GLN A 276 -17.23 -7.90 14.34
CA GLN A 276 -17.45 -9.30 13.95
C GLN A 276 -16.17 -10.01 13.49
N TYR A 277 -15.07 -9.29 13.26
CA TYR A 277 -13.81 -9.89 12.86
C TYR A 277 -13.24 -10.78 13.95
N ARG A 278 -12.72 -11.94 13.57
CA ARG A 278 -12.14 -12.92 14.51
C ARG A 278 -10.71 -12.54 14.90
N ILE A 279 -10.05 -11.67 14.14
CA ILE A 279 -8.69 -11.17 14.41
C ILE A 279 -8.69 -9.63 14.46
N PRO A 280 -9.17 -9.00 15.55
CA PRO A 280 -9.27 -7.54 15.65
C PRO A 280 -7.94 -6.82 15.42
N GLY A 281 -6.80 -7.41 15.85
CA GLY A 281 -5.47 -6.83 15.67
C GLY A 281 -5.05 -6.64 14.21
N LEU A 282 -5.65 -7.37 13.25
CA LEU A 282 -5.42 -7.19 11.81
C LEU A 282 -6.39 -6.21 11.15
N THR A 283 -7.53 -5.93 11.79
CA THR A 283 -8.64 -5.22 11.17
C THR A 283 -8.99 -3.91 11.87
N GLU A 284 -8.46 -3.63 13.06
CA GLU A 284 -8.80 -2.41 13.81
C GLU A 284 -8.41 -1.14 13.02
N ARG A 285 -7.21 -1.09 12.45
CA ARG A 285 -6.74 0.07 11.68
C ARG A 285 -7.50 0.23 10.37
N GLU A 286 -7.66 -0.86 9.63
CA GLU A 286 -8.45 -0.91 8.39
C GLU A 286 -9.89 -0.45 8.67
N GLY A 287 -10.46 -0.97 9.76
CA GLY A 287 -11.77 -0.65 10.27
C GLY A 287 -11.94 0.83 10.59
N ARG A 288 -11.06 1.41 11.42
CA ARG A 288 -11.09 2.84 11.75
C ARG A 288 -10.97 3.71 10.50
N THR A 289 -10.12 3.31 9.56
CA THR A 289 -9.99 3.99 8.26
C THR A 289 -11.31 3.91 7.49
N MET A 290 -11.92 2.73 7.41
CA MET A 290 -13.18 2.52 6.73
C MET A 290 -14.33 3.31 7.36
N VAL A 291 -14.40 3.36 8.69
CA VAL A 291 -15.39 4.16 9.43
C VAL A 291 -15.22 5.65 9.15
N PHE A 292 -13.97 6.14 9.15
CA PHE A 292 -13.67 7.53 8.81
C PHE A 292 -14.07 7.85 7.36
N GLU A 293 -13.69 7.00 6.41
CA GLU A 293 -13.99 7.16 4.99
C GLU A 293 -15.49 7.12 4.69
N LEU A 294 -16.22 6.19 5.32
CA LEU A 294 -17.67 6.07 5.15
C LEU A 294 -18.44 7.13 5.95
N GLY A 295 -17.87 7.67 7.03
CA GLY A 295 -18.44 8.84 7.71
C GLY A 295 -18.49 10.08 6.82
N ALA A 296 -17.61 10.18 5.83
CA ALA A 296 -17.69 11.23 4.81
C ALA A 296 -18.95 11.11 3.94
N CYS A 297 -19.59 9.94 3.88
CA CYS A 297 -20.84 9.75 3.15
C CYS A 297 -22.04 10.43 3.81
N ASP A 298 -22.00 10.74 5.11
CA ASP A 298 -23.09 11.44 5.82
C ASP A 298 -23.32 12.86 5.28
N GLY A 299 -22.28 13.48 4.74
CA GLY A 299 -22.33 14.79 4.08
C GLY A 299 -22.60 14.74 2.57
N PHE A 300 -22.58 13.54 1.97
CA PHE A 300 -22.88 13.36 0.55
C PHE A 300 -24.40 13.31 0.34
N PRO A 301 -24.92 13.83 -0.79
CA PRO A 301 -26.31 13.64 -1.18
C PRO A 301 -26.54 12.17 -1.60
N THR A 302 -26.65 11.28 -0.61
CA THR A 302 -26.91 9.85 -0.77
C THR A 302 -28.40 9.56 -0.93
N GLY A 303 -28.75 8.36 -1.41
CA GLY A 303 -30.15 7.93 -1.56
C GLY A 303 -30.91 8.58 -2.72
N THR A 304 -30.21 9.19 -3.68
CA THR A 304 -30.83 9.74 -4.90
C THR A 304 -31.06 8.67 -5.97
N VAL A 305 -30.34 7.56 -5.89
CA VAL A 305 -30.53 6.39 -6.75
C VAL A 305 -31.40 5.36 -6.04
N ASP A 306 -32.42 4.91 -6.77
CA ASP A 306 -33.31 3.84 -6.37
C ASP A 306 -32.50 2.58 -6.05
N GLN A 307 -32.68 2.03 -4.84
CA GLN A 307 -31.91 0.88 -4.34
C GLN A 307 -32.42 -0.45 -4.90
N ASP A 308 -33.41 -0.42 -5.80
CA ASP A 308 -33.98 -1.59 -6.45
C ASP A 308 -33.01 -2.32 -7.39
N PHE A 309 -31.78 -1.83 -7.62
CA PHE A 309 -30.76 -2.52 -8.44
C PHE A 309 -30.29 -3.85 -7.85
N HIS A 310 -30.51 -4.10 -6.54
CA HIS A 310 -30.32 -5.41 -5.92
C HIS A 310 -31.48 -6.39 -6.17
N THR A 311 -32.61 -5.91 -6.68
CA THR A 311 -33.77 -6.76 -6.97
C THR A 311 -33.41 -7.71 -8.11
N PRO A 312 -33.56 -9.03 -7.92
CA PRO A 312 -33.30 -9.99 -8.98
C PRO A 312 -34.14 -9.68 -10.22
N VAL A 313 -33.48 -9.53 -11.37
CA VAL A 313 -34.19 -9.39 -12.65
C VAL A 313 -34.90 -10.71 -12.93
N THR A 314 -36.22 -10.71 -12.74
CA THR A 314 -37.07 -11.88 -12.94
C THR A 314 -38.12 -11.56 -14.00
N GLY A 315 -38.18 -12.32 -15.09
CA GLY A 315 -39.19 -12.09 -16.12
C GLY A 315 -39.00 -12.87 -17.43
N ASN A 316 -40.12 -13.09 -18.14
CA ASN A 316 -40.12 -13.60 -19.51
C ASN A 316 -39.48 -12.56 -20.44
N GLY A 317 -38.28 -12.86 -20.95
CA GLY A 317 -37.47 -11.92 -21.75
C GLY A 317 -36.10 -11.60 -21.15
N SER A 318 -35.82 -12.09 -19.93
CA SER A 318 -34.46 -12.10 -19.37
C SER A 318 -33.55 -12.94 -20.28
N VAL A 319 -32.42 -12.38 -20.72
CA VAL A 319 -31.43 -13.13 -21.47
C VAL A 319 -30.67 -14.03 -20.48
N PRO A 320 -30.50 -15.35 -20.76
CA PRO A 320 -29.68 -16.21 -19.92
C PRO A 320 -28.27 -15.63 -19.76
N VAL A 321 -27.84 -15.43 -18.51
CA VAL A 321 -26.48 -15.00 -18.18
C VAL A 321 -25.66 -16.19 -17.71
N MET A 322 -24.42 -16.28 -18.18
CA MET A 322 -23.43 -17.22 -17.66
C MET A 322 -22.56 -16.48 -16.65
N VAL A 323 -22.64 -16.90 -15.38
CA VAL A 323 -21.80 -16.35 -14.30
C VAL A 323 -20.68 -17.34 -14.03
N PHE A 324 -19.43 -16.90 -14.18
CA PHE A 324 -18.27 -17.68 -13.80
C PHE A 324 -17.89 -17.33 -12.37
N PHE A 325 -18.01 -18.29 -11.47
CA PHE A 325 -17.46 -18.20 -10.12
C PHE A 325 -16.36 -19.24 -9.97
N ARG A 326 -15.33 -18.88 -9.19
CA ARG A 326 -14.28 -19.80 -8.80
C ARG A 326 -14.73 -20.45 -7.50
N ASN A 327 -14.93 -21.77 -7.50
CA ASN A 327 -15.10 -22.49 -6.25
C ASN A 327 -13.77 -22.43 -5.49
N GLU A 328 -13.81 -21.85 -4.30
CA GLU A 328 -12.72 -21.87 -3.33
C GLU A 328 -12.69 -23.21 -2.60
#